data_AF-A0A1D6GPS1-F1
#
_entry.id   AF-A0A1D6GPS1-F1
#
_cell.length_a   1.000
_cell.length_b   1.000
_cell.length_c   1.000
_cell.angle_alpha   90.00
_cell.angle_beta   90.00
_cell.angle_gamma   90.00
#
_symmetry.space_group_name_H-M   'P 1'
#
loop_
_entity.id
_entity.type
_entity.pdbx_description
1 polymer ?
#
loop_
_entity_poly.entity_id
_entity_poly.type
_entity_poly.pdbx_seq_one_letter_code
_entity_poly.pdbx_strand_id
1 'polypeptide(L)'
;MDESAAGGGNSLPTTGADGSKHRVCYFYDAEVGNYYYGQGHPMKPHRIRMIHALLGRYDLLDQMQVFRPHPARYRDLYRFHADDYVSFLRSVTPETQ
;
A
#
# COMPACT_ATOMS: atom_id res chain seq x y z
N MET A 1 -0.75 35.01 2.96
CA MET A 1 -1.90 34.79 3.86
C MET A 1 -2.79 33.77 3.17
N ASP A 2 -2.57 32.50 3.47
CA ASP A 2 -3.56 31.44 3.27
C ASP A 2 -3.49 30.58 4.54
N GLU A 3 -4.16 31.10 5.56
CA GLU A 3 -4.59 30.31 6.70
C GLU A 3 -5.72 29.40 6.23
N SER A 4 -5.74 28.15 6.69
CA SER A 4 -6.89 27.22 6.64
C SER A 4 -7.00 26.27 5.44
N ALA A 5 -6.24 25.17 5.51
CA ALA A 5 -6.86 23.85 5.35
C ALA A 5 -6.94 23.21 6.73
N ALA A 6 -7.98 23.59 7.49
CA ALA A 6 -8.31 23.02 8.78
C ALA A 6 -8.52 21.50 8.63
N GLY A 7 -7.75 20.73 9.40
CA GLY A 7 -7.73 19.27 9.39
C GLY A 7 -9.00 18.63 9.94
N GLY A 8 -10.03 18.51 9.10
CA GLY A 8 -11.28 17.79 9.38
C GLY A 8 -11.27 16.31 8.96
N GLY A 9 -10.27 15.53 9.37
CA GLY A 9 -10.18 14.10 9.07
C GLY A 9 -9.03 13.38 9.77
N ASN A 10 -8.80 12.10 9.43
CA ASN A 10 -7.71 11.28 9.99
C ASN A 10 -6.30 11.69 9.49
N SER A 11 -6.14 12.89 8.94
CA SER A 11 -4.89 13.40 8.39
C SER A 11 -4.12 14.18 9.45
N LEU A 12 -2.81 13.99 9.47
CA LEU A 12 -1.92 14.88 10.21
C LEU A 12 -2.04 16.31 9.64
N PRO A 13 -1.78 17.35 10.46
CA PRO A 13 -1.60 18.71 9.97
C PRO A 13 -0.59 18.74 8.82
N THR A 14 -0.73 19.68 7.87
CA THR A 14 0.19 19.75 6.72
C THR A 14 1.64 20.02 7.14
N THR A 15 1.82 20.80 8.21
CA THR A 15 3.12 21.14 8.79
C THR A 15 3.36 20.38 10.08
N GLY A 16 4.56 19.82 10.22
CA GLY A 16 5.03 19.22 11.45
C GLY A 16 5.22 20.25 12.56
N ALA A 17 5.52 19.76 13.77
CA ALA A 17 5.73 20.61 14.94
C ALA A 17 6.89 21.61 14.80
N ASP A 18 7.82 21.35 13.86
CA ASP A 18 8.94 22.22 13.51
C ASP A 18 8.63 23.25 12.41
N GLY A 19 7.38 23.28 11.92
CA GLY A 19 6.93 24.14 10.83
C GLY A 19 7.30 23.63 9.42
N SER A 20 8.00 22.50 9.31
CA SER A 20 8.35 21.91 8.01
C SER A 20 7.20 21.05 7.46
N LYS A 21 7.14 20.86 6.14
CA LYS A 21 6.17 19.92 5.53
C LYS A 21 6.55 18.49 5.91
N HIS A 22 5.56 17.65 6.19
CA HIS A 22 5.81 16.23 6.46
C HIS A 22 6.46 15.52 5.27
N ARG A 23 7.48 14.71 5.56
CA ARG A 23 8.08 13.79 4.57
C ARG A 23 7.16 12.58 4.40
N VAL A 24 6.73 12.31 3.18
CA VAL A 24 5.86 11.18 2.85
C VAL A 24 6.65 10.08 2.14
N CYS A 25 6.50 8.85 2.62
CA CYS A 25 7.02 7.64 1.97
C CYS A 25 5.84 6.87 1.37
N TYR A 26 5.91 6.55 0.08
CA TYR A 26 4.88 5.83 -0.65
C TYR A 26 5.43 4.48 -1.11
N PHE A 27 4.74 3.39 -0.77
CA PHE A 27 5.18 2.03 -1.11
C PHE A 27 4.35 1.47 -2.25
N TYR A 28 5.01 1.01 -3.30
CA TYR A 28 4.35 0.43 -4.46
C TYR A 28 5.21 -0.67 -5.11
N ASP A 29 4.57 -1.78 -5.44
CA ASP A 29 5.12 -2.84 -6.27
C ASP A 29 4.25 -2.98 -7.52
N ALA A 30 4.83 -2.88 -8.71
CA ALA A 30 4.09 -2.95 -9.98
C ALA A 30 3.36 -4.28 -10.20
N GLU A 31 3.86 -5.38 -9.60
CA GLU A 31 3.26 -6.71 -9.69
C GLU A 31 1.94 -6.80 -8.93
N VAL A 32 1.70 -5.94 -7.94
CA VAL A 32 0.45 -5.96 -7.15
C VAL A 32 -0.80 -5.86 -8.04
N GLY A 33 -0.69 -5.14 -9.16
CA GLY A 33 -1.78 -4.96 -10.11
C GLY A 33 -2.07 -6.17 -11.00
N ASN A 34 -1.22 -7.21 -10.98
CA ASN A 34 -1.33 -8.42 -11.81
C ASN A 34 -2.03 -9.57 -11.09
N TYR A 35 -2.17 -9.55 -9.76
CA TYR A 35 -2.88 -10.59 -9.03
C TYR A 35 -4.39 -10.58 -9.33
N TYR A 36 -4.96 -11.76 -9.57
CA TYR A 36 -6.35 -11.94 -9.95
C TYR A 36 -7.07 -12.88 -8.99
N TYR A 37 -8.12 -12.37 -8.34
CA TYR A 37 -8.92 -13.14 -7.38
C TYR A 37 -9.87 -14.16 -8.02
N GLY A 38 -10.06 -14.11 -9.35
CA GLY A 38 -11.04 -14.95 -10.04
C GLY A 38 -12.24 -14.17 -10.58
N GLN A 39 -13.01 -14.86 -11.42
CA GLN A 39 -14.19 -14.30 -12.07
C GLN A 39 -15.26 -13.94 -11.04
N GLY A 40 -15.89 -12.77 -11.20
CA GLY A 40 -16.94 -12.28 -10.30
C GLY A 40 -16.47 -11.73 -8.95
N HIS A 41 -15.23 -12.00 -8.50
CA HIS A 41 -14.76 -11.53 -7.20
C HIS A 41 -14.60 -10.00 -7.15
N PRO A 42 -15.18 -9.27 -6.17
CA PRO A 42 -15.19 -7.79 -6.18
C PRO A 42 -13.80 -7.17 -5.90
N MET A 43 -12.90 -7.86 -5.22
CA MET A 43 -11.55 -7.34 -4.98
C MET A 43 -10.69 -7.44 -6.24
N LYS A 44 -10.35 -6.28 -6.82
CA LYS A 44 -9.50 -6.13 -8.01
C LYS A 44 -8.20 -5.41 -7.62
N PRO A 45 -7.08 -6.12 -7.39
CA PRO A 45 -5.77 -5.51 -7.08
C PRO A 45 -5.31 -4.46 -8.09
N HIS A 46 -5.76 -4.57 -9.34
CA HIS A 46 -5.59 -3.55 -10.39
C HIS A 46 -5.92 -2.11 -9.94
N ARG A 47 -6.84 -1.93 -8.99
CA ARG A 47 -7.16 -0.61 -8.41
C ARG A 47 -5.94 0.11 -7.83
N ILE A 48 -4.96 -0.63 -7.31
CA ILE A 48 -3.71 -0.06 -6.76
C ILE A 48 -2.85 0.51 -7.89
N ARG A 49 -2.75 -0.21 -9.02
CA ARG A 49 -2.08 0.28 -10.24
C ARG A 49 -2.76 1.54 -10.79
N MET A 50 -4.10 1.58 -10.79
CA MET A 50 -4.86 2.76 -11.22
C MET A 50 -4.53 3.99 -10.38
N ILE A 51 -4.50 3.87 -9.05
CA ILE A 51 -4.12 4.98 -8.17
C ILE A 51 -2.66 5.39 -8.39
N HIS A 52 -1.74 4.44 -8.51
CA HIS A 52 -0.34 4.77 -8.81
C HIS A 52 -0.20 5.60 -10.10
N ALA A 53 -0.90 5.21 -11.16
CA ALA A 53 -0.92 5.96 -12.42
C ALA A 53 -1.53 7.37 -12.25
N LEU A 54 -2.62 7.48 -11.49
CA LEU A 54 -3.27 8.75 -11.20
C LEU A 54 -2.33 9.71 -10.44
N LEU A 55 -1.65 9.22 -9.40
CA LEU A 55 -0.66 9.99 -8.66
C LEU A 55 0.46 10.51 -9.56
N GLY A 56 0.91 9.69 -10.53
CA GLY A 56 1.90 10.09 -11.52
C GLY A 56 1.39 11.14 -12.52
N ARG A 57 0.09 11.15 -12.84
CA ARG A 57 -0.52 12.18 -13.73
C ARG A 57 -0.78 13.51 -13.02
N TYR A 58 -0.85 13.50 -11.70
CA TYR A 58 -0.93 14.70 -10.86
C TYR A 58 0.43 15.18 -10.36
N ASP A 59 1.53 14.61 -10.86
CA ASP A 59 2.90 14.94 -10.45
C ASP A 59 3.15 14.80 -8.93
N LEU A 60 2.35 13.96 -8.26
CA LEU A 60 2.44 13.75 -6.81
C LEU A 60 3.55 12.78 -6.43
N LEU A 61 3.91 11.86 -7.34
CA LEU A 61 4.99 10.90 -7.10
C LEU A 61 6.33 11.60 -6.85
N ASP A 62 6.59 12.73 -7.50
CA ASP A 62 7.83 13.51 -7.35
C ASP A 62 7.88 14.32 -6.05
N GLN A 63 6.74 14.44 -5.35
CA GLN A 63 6.65 15.12 -4.05
C GLN A 63 6.82 14.14 -2.86
N MET A 64 7.10 12.86 -3.13
CA MET A 64 7.17 11.79 -2.13
C MET A 64 8.39 10.90 -2.37
N GLN A 65 8.81 10.17 -1.34
CA GLN A 65 9.82 9.11 -1.50
C GLN A 65 9.13 7.80 -1.86
N VAL A 66 9.28 7.36 -3.11
CA VAL A 66 8.68 6.13 -3.62
C VAL A 66 9.61 4.94 -3.38
N PHE A 67 9.13 3.92 -2.68
CA PHE A 67 9.88 2.70 -2.39
C PHE A 67 9.15 1.47 -2.93
N ARG A 68 9.93 0.49 -3.41
CA ARG A 68 9.41 -0.86 -3.63
C ARG A 68 9.45 -1.62 -2.30
N PRO A 69 8.32 -2.16 -1.80
CA PRO A 69 8.32 -2.95 -0.58
C PRO A 69 9.08 -4.26 -0.77
N HIS A 70 9.75 -4.73 0.30
CA HIS A 70 10.34 -6.07 0.31
C HIS A 70 9.26 -7.09 0.66
N PRO A 71 9.24 -8.28 0.02
CA PRO A 71 8.36 -9.36 0.44
C PRO A 71 8.56 -9.71 1.92
N ALA A 72 7.46 -9.80 2.68
CA ALA A 72 7.49 -10.18 4.09
C ALA A 72 8.05 -11.61 4.24
N ARG A 73 8.94 -11.82 5.22
CA ARG A 73 9.49 -13.15 5.50
C ARG A 73 8.51 -13.93 6.38
N TYR A 74 8.63 -15.27 6.40
CA TYR A 74 7.79 -16.13 7.24
C TYR A 74 7.79 -15.71 8.71
N ARG A 75 8.98 -15.41 9.25
CA ARG A 75 9.15 -14.90 10.62
C ARG A 75 8.39 -13.62 10.91
N ASP A 76 8.12 -12.79 9.89
CA ASP A 76 7.39 -11.54 10.05
C ASP A 76 5.88 -11.83 10.17
N LEU A 77 5.39 -12.83 9.41
CA LEU A 77 3.99 -13.29 9.43
C LEU A 77 3.64 -14.09 10.71
N TYR A 78 4.56 -14.93 11.19
CA TYR A 78 4.38 -15.73 12.42
C TYR A 78 4.29 -14.89 13.71
N ARG A 79 4.61 -13.58 13.65
CA ARG A 79 4.44 -12.69 14.81
C ARG A 79 2.99 -12.54 15.27
N PHE A 80 2.04 -12.89 14.40
CA PHE A 80 0.61 -12.78 14.67
C PHE A 80 -0.16 -14.02 14.22
N HIS A 81 0.17 -14.57 13.05
CA HIS A 81 -0.53 -15.72 12.50
C HIS A 81 0.01 -17.05 13.04
N ALA A 82 -0.86 -18.05 13.17
CA ALA A 82 -0.47 -19.41 13.53
C ALA A 82 0.45 -20.05 12.47
N ASP A 83 1.37 -20.90 12.93
CA ASP A 83 2.41 -21.49 12.09
C ASP A 83 1.84 -22.38 10.97
N ASP A 84 0.79 -23.14 11.29
CA ASP A 84 0.08 -24.03 10.38
C ASP A 84 -0.68 -23.25 9.29
N TYR A 85 -1.30 -22.13 9.63
CA TYR A 85 -2.00 -21.26 8.68
C TYR A 85 -1.04 -20.64 7.66
N VAL A 86 0.09 -20.08 8.09
CA VAL A 86 1.07 -19.51 7.16
C VAL A 86 1.71 -20.61 6.30
N SER A 87 1.93 -21.80 6.87
CA SER A 87 2.41 -22.97 6.12
C SER A 87 1.40 -23.41 5.06
N PHE A 88 0.11 -23.44 5.39
CA PHE A 88 -0.98 -23.73 4.47
C PHE A 88 -1.04 -22.72 3.32
N LEU A 89 -1.03 -21.41 3.62
CA LEU A 89 -1.03 -20.37 2.58
C LEU A 89 0.16 -20.45 1.62
N ARG A 90 1.30 -20.96 2.10
CA ARG A 90 2.49 -21.16 1.29
C ARG A 90 2.37 -22.36 0.34
N SER A 91 1.69 -23.42 0.77
CA SER A 91 1.59 -24.67 0.00
C SER A 91 0.39 -24.72 -0.95
N VAL A 92 -0.69 -24.00 -0.62
CA VAL A 92 -1.91 -24.01 -1.42
C VAL A 92 -1.69 -23.36 -2.79
N THR A 93 -2.08 -24.06 -3.85
CA THR A 93 -2.12 -23.59 -5.23
C THR A 93 -3.53 -23.86 -5.80
N PRO A 94 -3.92 -23.28 -6.95
CA PRO A 94 -5.22 -23.59 -7.57
C PRO A 94 -5.49 -25.08 -7.78
N GLU A 95 -4.43 -25.90 -7.93
CA GLU A 95 -4.50 -27.35 -8.10
C GLU A 95 -4.62 -28.13 -6.78
N THR A 96 -4.30 -27.51 -5.63
CA THR A 96 -4.21 -28.16 -4.32
C THR A 96 -5.18 -27.57 -3.28
N GLN A 97 -6.22 -26.85 -3.74
CA GLN A 97 -7.27 -26.30 -2.86
C GLN A 97 -8.23 -27.35 -2.34
#